data_AF-A0A5D0RQR1-F1
#
_entry.id   AF-A0A5D0RQR1-F1
#
_cell.length_a   1.000
_cell.length_b   1.000
_cell.length_c   1.000
_cell.angle_alpha   90.00
_cell.angle_beta   90.00
_cell.angle_gamma   90.00
#
_symmetry.space_group_name_H-M   'P 1'
#
loop_
_entity.id
_entity.type
_entity.pdbx_description
1 polymer ?
#
loop_
_entity_poly.entity_id
_entity_poly.type
_entity_poly.pdbx_seq_one_letter_code
_entity_poly.pdbx_strand_id
1 'polypeptide(L)' 'MRSLILTLPIFLAACDPRTEYVPVAPFVPAELLTPCLISDRVAQTYRDLAVLATEHLRSAECANGKVEAIGGILMSK' A
#
# COMPACT_ATOMS: atom_id res chain seq x y z
N MET A 1 -40.01 46.45 -37.08
CA MET A 1 -38.72 46.85 -36.45
C MET A 1 -38.94 46.82 -34.95
N ARG A 2 -38.22 46.13 -34.09
CA ARG A 2 -36.97 45.37 -34.15
C ARG A 2 -37.00 44.49 -32.88
N SER A 3 -36.79 43.18 -33.01
CA SER A 3 -36.95 42.19 -31.92
C SER A 3 -36.18 42.53 -30.65
N LEU A 4 -36.82 42.23 -29.52
CA LEU A 4 -36.21 41.87 -28.24
C LEU A 4 -35.03 40.91 -28.43
N ILE A 5 -33.82 41.28 -27.99
CA ILE A 5 -32.87 40.30 -27.45
C ILE A 5 -32.17 40.92 -26.24
N LEU A 6 -32.71 40.50 -25.10
CA LEU A 6 -32.12 40.41 -23.77
C LEU A 6 -30.59 40.18 -23.85
N THR A 7 -29.78 41.21 -23.66
CA THR A 7 -28.32 41.06 -23.40
C THR A 7 -28.12 40.61 -21.96
N LEU A 8 -28.57 39.39 -21.67
CA LEU A 8 -28.26 38.66 -20.44
C LEU A 8 -26.76 38.35 -20.48
N PRO A 9 -25.99 38.68 -19.42
CA PRO A 9 -24.55 38.75 -19.50
C PRO A 9 -23.97 37.36 -19.79
N ILE A 10 -23.11 37.30 -20.82
CA ILE A 10 -22.25 36.15 -21.10
C ILE A 10 -21.14 36.19 -20.04
N PHE A 11 -21.50 35.87 -18.80
CA PHE A 11 -20.58 35.56 -17.71
C PHE A 11 -20.94 34.19 -17.14
N LEU A 12 -20.99 33.20 -18.04
CA LEU A 12 -20.73 31.82 -17.67
C LEU A 12 -19.21 31.67 -17.49
N ALA A 13 -18.65 32.38 -16.52
CA ALA A 13 -17.36 32.01 -15.97
C ALA A 13 -17.60 30.69 -15.24
N ALA A 14 -17.27 29.59 -15.91
CA ALA A 14 -17.17 28.30 -15.28
C ALA A 14 -16.07 28.42 -14.21
N CYS A 15 -16.45 28.76 -12.97
CA CYS A 15 -15.67 28.44 -11.80
C CYS A 15 -15.72 26.93 -11.66
N ASP A 16 -14.93 26.23 -12.47
CA ASP A 16 -14.58 24.86 -12.19
C ASP A 16 -13.44 24.96 -11.15
N PRO A 17 -13.70 24.69 -9.86
CA PRO A 17 -12.62 24.65 -8.89
C PRO A 17 -11.60 23.64 -9.40
N ARG A 18 -10.35 24.06 -9.57
CA ARG A 18 -9.27 23.14 -9.97
C ARG A 18 -9.25 22.00 -8.97
N THR A 19 -9.75 20.85 -9.38
CA THR A 19 -9.73 19.64 -8.57
C THR A 19 -8.30 19.11 -8.64
N GLU A 20 -7.56 19.29 -7.57
CA GLU A 20 -6.22 18.74 -7.44
C GLU A 20 -6.32 17.31 -6.94
N TYR A 21 -5.98 16.35 -7.81
CA TYR A 21 -5.91 14.95 -7.43
C TYR A 21 -4.60 14.71 -6.67
N VAL A 22 -4.70 14.46 -5.36
CA VAL A 22 -3.56 14.09 -4.53
C VAL A 22 -3.50 12.57 -4.43
N PRO A 23 -2.37 11.93 -4.76
CA PRO A 23 -2.21 10.49 -4.54
C PRO A 23 -2.16 10.22 -3.03
N VAL A 24 -3.17 9.52 -2.52
CA VAL A 24 -3.16 9.01 -1.14
C VAL A 24 -2.50 7.64 -1.15
N ALA A 25 -1.37 7.51 -0.46
CA ALA A 25 -0.72 6.22 -0.28
C ALA A 25 -1.62 5.30 0.57
N PRO A 26 -1.76 4.02 0.21
CA PRO A 26 -2.52 3.08 1.02
C PRO A 26 -1.81 2.86 2.37
N PHE A 27 -2.61 2.73 3.43
CA PHE A 27 -2.10 2.45 4.76
C PHE A 27 -1.59 1.00 4.83
N VAL A 28 -0.32 0.82 5.20
CA VAL A 28 0.28 -0.48 5.47
C VAL A 28 0.65 -0.56 6.95
N PRO A 29 0.09 -1.52 7.72
CA PRO A 29 0.46 -1.73 9.12
C PRO A 29 1.96 -1.94 9.30
N ALA A 30 2.54 -1.37 10.36
CA ALA A 30 3.97 -1.45 10.63
C ALA A 30 4.46 -2.90 10.78
N GLU A 31 3.62 -3.79 11.31
CA GLU A 31 3.90 -5.20 11.49
C GLU A 31 4.20 -5.90 10.16
N LEU A 32 3.56 -5.47 9.06
CA LEU A 32 3.84 -6.02 7.73
C LEU A 32 5.18 -5.56 7.16
N LEU A 33 5.69 -4.41 7.63
CA LEU A 33 6.98 -3.85 7.21
C LEU A 33 8.14 -4.37 8.07
N THR A 34 7.86 -4.90 9.26
CA THR A 34 8.90 -5.51 10.10
C THR A 34 9.42 -6.82 9.48
N PRO A 35 10.74 -7.08 9.48
CA PRO A 35 11.27 -8.37 9.03
C PRO A 35 10.81 -9.54 9.92
N CYS A 36 10.73 -10.74 9.34
CA CYS A 36 10.55 -11.97 10.11
C CYS A 36 11.90 -12.37 10.72
N LEU A 37 11.95 -12.50 12.04
CA LEU A 37 13.20 -12.74 12.77
C LEU A 37 13.66 -14.18 12.66
N ILE A 38 14.97 -14.36 12.51
CA ILE A 38 15.68 -15.64 12.56
C ILE A 38 16.79 -15.49 13.60
N SER A 39 17.17 -16.58 14.28
CA SER A 39 18.26 -16.53 15.24
C SER A 39 19.62 -16.37 14.54
N ASP A 40 20.46 -15.46 15.05
CA ASP A 40 21.84 -15.25 14.58
C ASP A 40 22.84 -16.30 15.10
N ARG A 41 22.35 -17.33 15.79
CA ARG A 41 23.22 -18.35 16.40
C ARG A 41 23.91 -19.20 15.34
N VAL A 42 25.16 -19.55 15.60
CA VAL A 42 25.90 -20.53 14.78
C VAL A 42 25.60 -21.94 15.28
N ALA A 43 25.17 -22.83 14.39
CA ALA A 43 24.94 -24.23 14.73
C ALA A 43 26.24 -24.90 15.21
N GLN A 44 26.24 -25.44 16.44
CA GLN A 44 27.36 -26.23 16.96
C GLN A 44 27.06 -27.73 16.94
N THR A 45 25.77 -28.09 16.96
CA THR A 45 25.31 -29.48 16.93
C THR A 45 24.31 -29.72 15.79
N TYR A 46 24.11 -30.98 15.42
CA TYR A 46 23.05 -31.36 14.47
C TYR A 46 21.65 -30.93 14.94
N ARG A 47 21.43 -30.94 16.25
CA ARG A 47 20.17 -30.46 16.83
C ARG A 47 19.99 -28.97 16.54
N ASP A 48 21.03 -28.16 16.73
CA ASP A 48 20.96 -26.72 16.46
C ASP A 48 20.70 -26.43 14.99
N LEU A 49 21.31 -27.21 14.10
CA LEU A 49 21.09 -27.11 12.66
C LEU A 49 19.63 -27.42 12.29
N ALA A 50 19.04 -28.47 12.87
CA ALA A 50 17.63 -28.79 12.65
C ALA A 50 16.71 -27.67 13.15
N VAL A 51 17.00 -27.10 14.34
CA VAL A 51 16.22 -25.97 14.88
C VAL A 51 16.33 -24.74 13.99
N LEU A 52 17.54 -24.37 13.56
CA LEU A 52 17.75 -23.26 12.63
C LEU A 52 17.03 -23.48 11.30
N ALA A 53 17.10 -24.68 10.74
CA ALA A 53 16.38 -24.99 9.50
C ALA A 53 14.86 -24.79 9.64
N THR A 54 14.27 -25.21 10.77
CA THR A 54 12.85 -24.92 11.05
C THR A 54 12.56 -23.43 11.24
N GLU A 55 13.46 -22.66 11.84
CA GLU A 55 13.30 -21.19 11.95
C GLU A 55 13.33 -20.51 10.58
N HIS A 56 14.24 -20.94 9.69
CA HIS A 56 14.29 -20.44 8.31
C HIS A 56 13.01 -20.73 7.55
N LEU A 57 12.47 -21.95 7.67
CA LEU A 57 11.19 -22.32 7.05
C LEU A 57 10.04 -21.44 7.56
N ARG A 58 9.91 -21.31 8.88
CA ARG A 58 8.86 -20.47 9.50
C ARG A 58 9.00 -19.00 9.11
N SER A 59 10.23 -18.49 9.02
CA SER A 59 10.49 -17.12 8.59
C SER A 59 10.10 -16.89 7.13
N ALA A 60 10.35 -17.87 6.25
CA ALA A 60 9.91 -17.80 4.86
C ALA A 60 8.38 -17.77 4.75
N GLU A 61 7.67 -18.62 5.50
CA GLU A 61 6.20 -18.60 5.57
C GLU A 61 5.67 -17.26 6.07
N CYS A 62 6.27 -16.72 7.14
CA CYS A 62 5.95 -15.39 7.66
C CYS A 62 6.14 -14.29 6.60
N ALA A 63 7.26 -14.32 5.88
CA ALA A 63 7.55 -13.34 4.82
C ALA A 63 6.53 -13.43 3.68
N ASN A 64 6.20 -14.64 3.24
CA ASN A 64 5.20 -14.87 2.20
C ASN A 64 3.82 -14.33 2.61
N GLY A 65 3.39 -14.60 3.85
CA GLY A 65 2.13 -14.06 4.36
C GLY A 65 2.10 -12.53 4.40
N LYS A 66 3.22 -11.88 4.74
CA LYS A 66 3.34 -10.41 4.68
C LYS A 66 3.25 -9.88 3.26
N VAL A 67 3.91 -10.54 2.29
CA VAL A 67 3.83 -10.17 0.87
C VAL A 67 2.40 -10.27 0.35
N GLU A 68 1.70 -11.36 0.68
CA GLU A 68 0.30 -11.55 0.28
C GLU A 68 -0.61 -10.47 0.89
N ALA A 69 -0.45 -10.18 2.18
CA ALA A 69 -1.22 -9.15 2.86
C ALA A 69 -0.98 -7.75 2.28
N ILE A 70 0.28 -7.38 2.01
CA ILE A 70 0.62 -6.12 1.36
C ILE A 70 0.03 -6.09 -0.06
N GLY A 71 0.13 -7.19 -0.82
CA GLY A 71 -0.50 -7.32 -2.13
C GLY A 71 -2.02 -7.06 -2.07
N GLY A 72 -2.71 -7.61 -1.08
CA GLY A 72 -4.12 -7.36 -0.83
C GLY A 72 -4.44 -5.88 -0.58
N ILE A 73 -3.62 -5.18 0.21
CA ILE A 73 -3.77 -3.73 0.47
C ILE A 73 -3.59 -2.92 -0.82
N LEU A 74 -2.58 -3.26 -1.63
CA LEU A 74 -2.28 -2.53 -2.86
C LEU A 74 -3.29 -2.79 -3.98
N MET A 75 -3.95 -3.96 -3.97
CA MET A 75 -4.96 -4.36 -4.97
C MET A 75 -6.39 -4.02 -4.55
N SER A 76 -6.65 -3.81 -3.26
CA SER A 76 -7.94 -3.35 -2.73
C SER A 76 -8.14 -1.87 -3.07
N LYS A 77 -8.69 -1.61 -4.26
CA LYS A 77 -9.03 -0.28 -4.75
C LYS A 77 -10.38 0.21 -4.24
#